data_AF-A0A2B7YPE1-F1
#
_entry.id   AF-A0A2B7YPE1-F1
#
_cell.length_a   1.000
_cell.length_b   1.000
_cell.length_c   1.000
_cell.angle_alpha   90.00
_cell.angle_beta   90.00
_cell.angle_gamma   90.00
#
_symmetry.space_group_name_H-M   'P 1'
#
loop_
_entity.id
_entity.type
_entity.pdbx_description
1 polymer ?
#
loop_
_entity_poly.entity_id
_entity_poly.type
_entity_poly.pdbx_seq_one_letter_code
_entity_poly.pdbx_strand_id
1 'polypeptide(L)'
;MKNNNKNNSKNTPFSYPYNFVSLGDINEIKREKRVKGVHSGKIKCSLKNLTPIFIGNKTDEKEEKTLTLKVEGTEKYVIPASTLKGEIRNIIEVLTTSCIKNVEEERLDYRGKAGERKNVFGIIEKFPTANDDGIIIEADKVKVNRKKVLFNYKPGFYPIKVANNLLVKDYIKRAKLAPKYPKGEDDPNAINSTNEFNKVQQGGTLNATLWVSSFIPNKRYEKLLIPNEKHYSFTKSDYEDLLYLIKQRKEAEEKKPPKDRENFYIDELKEGDTIIFEVNEKDKIENFSFSEIPRLRYKMSPLDLIPKDFHPCTSEELCFACRMFGTIGDHTEIKNGEKKEEKSVAMASKIFITDALSINEKNQNMEDKIVLSPLGEPHPSLASFYLEKGTYDNETSQIRGRKFYWHHKEKIKARTGYRGYLDSIRNQGDNEKVVSTIRFLKPLQNFEFEVAFKDLTDEELGILIYSLELEQDLLHKFGKAKAFGFGSCEIKITDCLLESSEKYNSFVKSYEKIDKEEYLEIVRKEYKLNTTERKEIEELKTILKSTNNLDFSETAFPIDFKRDRLGNIKGNEENSLNWFVNKKREPNFKLPHILDYNKK
;
A
#
# COMPACT_ATOMS: atom_id res chain seq x y z
N MET A 1 -12.27 -36.64 1.42
CA MET A 1 -10.94 -37.26 1.69
C MET A 1 -9.97 -36.16 2.11
N LYS A 2 -9.42 -36.30 3.32
CA LYS A 2 -8.38 -35.51 4.03
C LYS A 2 -7.99 -34.12 3.49
N ASN A 3 -8.45 -33.08 4.20
CA ASN A 3 -7.84 -31.75 4.27
C ASN A 3 -6.38 -31.88 4.72
N ASN A 4 -5.42 -31.83 3.79
CA ASN A 4 -4.02 -31.63 4.11
C ASN A 4 -3.68 -30.15 3.92
N ASN A 5 -4.05 -29.33 4.91
CA ASN A 5 -3.32 -28.10 5.19
C ASN A 5 -1.97 -28.52 5.77
N LYS A 6 -0.90 -28.49 4.95
CA LYS A 6 0.46 -28.80 5.39
C LYS A 6 1.11 -27.73 6.30
N ASN A 7 0.31 -26.83 6.86
CA ASN A 7 0.68 -25.98 8.02
C ASN A 7 0.02 -26.41 9.34
N ASN A 8 -0.66 -27.56 9.39
CA ASN A 8 -1.18 -28.14 10.64
C ASN A 8 -0.34 -29.34 11.10
N SER A 9 0.95 -29.14 11.37
CA SER A 9 1.55 -29.89 12.47
C SER A 9 0.89 -29.37 13.75
N LYS A 10 0.33 -30.29 14.55
CA LYS A 10 -0.48 -29.93 15.73
C LYS A 10 0.35 -29.02 16.67
N ASN A 11 -0.16 -27.81 16.94
CA ASN A 11 0.33 -26.76 17.85
C ASN A 11 1.19 -25.61 17.31
N THR A 12 1.42 -25.43 16.01
CA THR A 12 2.08 -24.20 15.51
C THR A 12 1.06 -23.12 15.13
N PRO A 13 1.18 -21.88 15.66
CA PRO A 13 0.25 -20.81 15.32
C PRO A 13 0.46 -20.34 13.86
N PHE A 14 -0.64 -19.91 13.22
CA PHE A 14 -0.60 -19.38 11.86
C PHE A 14 0.40 -18.22 11.74
N SER A 15 1.48 -18.42 10.99
CA SER A 15 2.58 -17.47 10.89
C SER A 15 2.42 -16.52 9.71
N TYR A 16 2.54 -15.22 9.98
CA TYR A 16 2.48 -14.16 8.99
C TYR A 16 3.53 -13.08 9.32
N PRO A 17 4.25 -12.54 8.33
CA PRO A 17 5.54 -11.86 8.59
C PRO A 17 5.43 -10.47 9.21
N TYR A 18 4.21 -9.91 9.28
CA TYR A 18 3.94 -8.64 9.93
C TYR A 18 2.59 -8.69 10.63
N ASN A 19 2.41 -7.76 11.57
CA ASN A 19 1.12 -7.52 12.21
C ASN A 19 0.99 -6.03 12.55
N PHE A 20 -0.09 -5.66 13.24
CA PHE A 20 -0.39 -4.27 13.56
C PHE A 20 -0.39 -4.07 15.07
N VAL A 21 0.43 -3.13 15.53
CA VAL A 21 0.37 -2.60 16.89
C VAL A 21 -0.78 -1.59 16.94
N SER A 22 -1.69 -1.76 17.89
CA SER A 22 -2.87 -0.91 18.03
C SER A 22 -2.50 0.58 18.24
N LEU A 23 -3.46 1.48 17.97
CA LEU A 23 -3.18 2.92 18.00
C LEU A 23 -2.94 3.46 19.41
N GLY A 24 -3.52 2.80 20.42
CA GLY A 24 -3.61 3.26 21.81
C GLY A 24 -4.99 3.84 22.15
N ASP A 25 -5.18 4.22 23.41
CA ASP A 25 -6.39 4.93 23.85
C ASP A 25 -6.34 6.38 23.37
N ILE A 26 -7.46 6.85 22.82
CA ILE A 26 -7.62 8.23 22.37
C ILE A 26 -7.49 9.23 23.51
N ASN A 27 -7.80 8.84 24.75
CA ASN A 27 -7.68 9.72 25.92
C ASN A 27 -6.22 9.91 26.38
N GLU A 28 -5.31 9.04 25.94
CA GLU A 28 -3.88 9.12 26.26
C GLU A 28 -3.11 10.02 25.28
N ILE A 29 -3.74 10.50 24.21
CA ILE A 29 -3.09 11.42 23.28
C ILE A 29 -2.98 12.83 23.87
N LYS A 30 -1.75 13.23 24.20
CA LYS A 30 -1.47 14.60 24.66
C LYS A 30 -1.03 15.45 23.47
N ARG A 31 -1.85 16.44 23.08
CA ARG A 31 -1.51 17.47 22.08
C ARG A 31 -1.26 18.80 22.78
N GLU A 32 -0.04 19.30 22.68
CA GLU A 32 0.42 20.44 23.46
C GLU A 32 1.33 21.32 22.62
N LYS A 33 1.46 22.60 22.99
CA LYS A 33 2.46 23.47 22.38
C LYS A 33 3.87 22.95 22.69
N ARG A 34 4.79 23.16 21.75
CA ARG A 34 6.20 22.81 21.97
C ARG A 34 6.78 23.67 23.09
N VAL A 35 7.25 23.01 24.13
CA VAL A 35 8.02 23.63 25.21
C VAL A 35 9.52 23.52 24.93
N LYS A 36 10.29 24.49 25.43
CA LYS A 36 11.76 24.47 25.41
C LYS A 36 12.25 23.72 26.66
N GLY A 37 12.81 22.54 26.48
CA GLY A 37 13.44 21.80 27.56
C GLY A 37 14.84 22.31 27.88
N VAL A 38 15.46 21.72 28.90
CA VAL A 38 16.78 22.14 29.41
C VAL A 38 17.94 21.34 28.83
N HIS A 39 17.66 20.23 28.14
CA HIS A 39 18.70 19.31 27.66
C HIS A 39 19.04 19.54 26.21
N SER A 40 20.31 19.87 25.95
CA SER A 40 20.91 19.86 24.61
C SER A 40 22.17 19.03 24.66
N GLY A 41 22.47 18.25 23.62
CA GLY A 41 23.54 17.27 23.71
C GLY A 41 23.64 16.35 22.51
N LYS A 42 24.35 15.24 22.71
CA LYS A 42 24.50 14.18 21.72
C LYS A 42 24.52 12.79 22.36
N ILE A 43 23.94 11.82 21.66
CA ILE A 43 23.98 10.40 22.00
C ILE A 43 24.81 9.69 20.93
N LYS A 44 25.85 8.99 21.34
CA LYS A 44 26.64 8.13 20.46
C LYS A 44 26.10 6.71 20.50
N CYS A 45 25.90 6.11 19.34
CA CYS A 45 25.26 4.82 19.19
C CYS A 45 26.11 3.89 18.33
N SER A 46 26.14 2.62 18.72
CA SER A 46 26.57 1.51 17.88
C SER A 46 25.35 0.73 17.41
N LEU A 47 25.34 0.30 16.15
CA LEU A 47 24.30 -0.54 15.56
C LEU A 47 24.92 -1.80 14.99
N LYS A 48 24.35 -2.95 15.33
CA LYS A 48 24.78 -4.26 14.82
C LYS A 48 23.64 -4.97 14.11
N ASN A 49 23.82 -5.35 12.85
CA ASN A 49 22.83 -6.16 12.16
C ASN A 49 23.00 -7.66 12.50
N LEU A 50 21.95 -8.31 12.96
CA LEU A 50 21.95 -9.73 13.35
C LEU A 50 21.53 -10.66 12.21
N THR A 51 20.78 -10.12 11.26
CA THR A 51 20.43 -10.78 9.99
C THR A 51 21.01 -9.98 8.83
N PRO A 52 21.12 -10.55 7.62
CA PRO A 52 21.40 -9.76 6.42
C PRO A 52 20.51 -8.53 6.34
N ILE A 53 21.05 -7.43 5.87
CA ILE A 53 20.33 -6.17 5.70
C ILE A 53 20.50 -5.68 4.28
N PHE A 54 19.43 -5.15 3.71
CA PHE A 54 19.51 -4.48 2.42
C PHE A 54 18.99 -3.06 2.54
N ILE A 55 19.86 -2.12 2.21
CA ILE A 55 19.56 -0.70 2.17
C ILE A 55 20.04 -0.21 0.82
N GLY A 56 19.18 -0.29 -0.19
CA GLY A 56 19.44 0.24 -1.51
C GLY A 56 18.47 1.36 -1.84
N ASN A 57 18.94 2.31 -2.64
CA ASN A 57 18.05 3.28 -3.28
C ASN A 57 17.49 2.67 -4.57
N LYS A 58 16.28 3.09 -4.94
CA LYS A 58 15.65 2.64 -6.18
C LYS A 58 16.39 3.30 -7.33
N THR A 59 17.23 2.54 -8.03
CA THR A 59 17.81 2.96 -9.32
C THR A 59 16.90 2.44 -10.43
N ASP A 60 16.95 3.03 -11.62
CA ASP A 60 16.30 2.48 -12.82
C ASP A 60 16.97 1.17 -13.30
N GLU A 61 17.96 0.69 -12.56
CA GLU A 61 18.71 -0.53 -12.83
C GLU A 61 17.98 -1.75 -12.26
N LYS A 62 18.09 -2.89 -12.96
CA LYS A 62 17.60 -4.18 -12.45
C LYS A 62 18.39 -4.69 -11.24
N GLU A 63 19.56 -4.12 -10.95
CA GLU A 63 20.41 -4.47 -9.82
C GLU A 63 20.50 -3.31 -8.83
N GLU A 64 19.94 -3.50 -7.64
CA GLU A 64 20.09 -2.55 -6.55
C GLU A 64 21.24 -2.98 -5.61
N LYS A 65 22.17 -2.04 -5.36
CA LYS A 65 23.34 -2.25 -4.50
C LYS A 65 23.11 -1.65 -3.11
N THR A 66 23.82 -2.16 -2.10
CA THR A 66 23.82 -1.53 -0.77
C THR A 66 24.40 -0.13 -0.87
N LEU A 67 23.79 0.82 -0.16
CA LEU A 67 24.25 2.20 -0.11
C LEU A 67 25.64 2.31 0.49
N THR A 68 26.46 3.15 -0.13
CA THR A 68 27.81 3.47 0.30
C THR A 68 28.04 4.97 0.27
N LEU A 69 28.96 5.45 1.11
CA LEU A 69 29.39 6.83 1.16
C LEU A 69 30.91 6.87 1.23
N LYS A 70 31.52 7.80 0.48
CA LYS A 70 32.96 8.07 0.59
C LYS A 70 33.19 9.06 1.73
N VAL A 71 33.94 8.65 2.73
CA VAL A 71 34.32 9.46 3.90
C VAL A 71 35.83 9.41 4.04
N GLU A 72 36.48 10.57 4.01
CA GLU A 72 37.94 10.69 4.18
C GLU A 72 38.75 9.81 3.20
N GLY A 73 38.27 9.68 1.95
CA GLY A 73 38.92 8.86 0.92
C GLY A 73 38.60 7.36 0.97
N THR A 74 37.93 6.87 2.01
CA THR A 74 37.50 5.47 2.16
C THR A 74 36.02 5.32 1.82
N GLU A 75 35.63 4.22 1.16
CA GLU A 75 34.22 3.93 0.89
C GLU A 75 33.65 3.06 2.01
N LYS A 76 32.55 3.47 2.65
CA LYS A 76 31.89 2.77 3.76
C LYS A 76 30.44 2.45 3.43
N TYR A 77 29.90 1.38 4.00
CA TYR A 77 28.47 1.08 3.91
C TYR A 77 27.67 2.06 4.79
N VAL A 78 26.46 2.40 4.35
CA VAL A 78 25.61 3.41 5.00
C VAL A 78 24.20 2.90 5.28
N ILE A 79 23.76 3.16 6.51
CA ILE A 79 22.33 3.19 6.87
C ILE A 79 21.94 4.67 6.93
N PRO A 80 21.09 5.16 6.00
CA PRO A 80 20.70 6.56 5.98
C PRO A 80 20.03 7.01 7.27
N ALA A 81 20.30 8.24 7.67
CA ALA A 81 19.66 8.92 8.80
C ALA A 81 18.13 8.86 8.73
N SER A 82 17.56 8.96 7.53
CA SER A 82 16.11 8.86 7.30
C SER A 82 15.54 7.48 7.66
N THR A 83 16.31 6.41 7.42
CA THR A 83 15.94 5.03 7.79
C THR A 83 15.98 4.83 9.30
N LEU A 84 17.03 5.36 9.96
CA LEU A 84 17.14 5.38 11.43
C LEU A 84 15.97 6.17 12.05
N LYS A 85 15.77 7.41 11.58
CA LYS A 85 14.71 8.31 12.02
C LYS A 85 13.33 7.69 11.88
N GLY A 86 13.06 7.00 10.77
CA GLY A 86 11.77 6.37 10.52
C GLY A 86 11.44 5.26 11.52
N GLU A 87 12.39 4.38 11.82
CA GLU A 87 12.18 3.29 12.79
C GLU A 87 12.06 3.84 14.23
N ILE A 88 12.97 4.73 14.62
CA ILE A 88 12.97 5.35 15.96
C ILE A 88 11.67 6.12 16.17
N ARG A 89 11.23 6.88 15.17
CA ARG A 89 9.94 7.60 15.20
C ARG A 89 8.76 6.64 15.35
N ASN A 90 8.73 5.54 14.62
CA ASN A 90 7.64 4.57 14.68
C ASN A 90 7.49 3.96 16.10
N ILE A 91 8.62 3.69 16.76
CA ILE A 91 8.65 3.23 18.16
C ILE A 91 8.13 4.35 19.10
N ILE A 92 8.68 5.56 18.98
CA ILE A 92 8.24 6.72 19.79
C ILE A 92 6.74 6.99 19.62
N GLU A 93 6.21 6.88 18.40
CA GLU A 93 4.80 7.10 18.12
C GLU A 93 3.88 6.14 18.89
N VAL A 94 4.32 4.89 19.09
CA VAL A 94 3.59 3.92 19.92
C VAL A 94 3.77 4.24 21.41
N LEU A 95 5.02 4.42 21.86
CA LEU A 95 5.32 4.65 23.29
C LEU A 95 4.56 5.85 23.85
N THR A 96 4.23 6.83 23.01
CA THR A 96 3.64 8.11 23.42
C THR A 96 2.23 8.35 22.87
N THR A 97 1.60 7.32 22.28
CA THR A 97 0.23 7.42 21.70
C THR A 97 0.09 8.61 20.73
N SER A 98 1.13 8.85 19.93
CA SER A 98 1.16 10.01 19.02
C SER A 98 0.29 9.79 17.78
N CYS A 99 0.19 10.80 16.90
CA CYS A 99 -0.45 10.64 15.60
C CYS A 99 0.22 9.54 14.74
N ILE A 100 -0.45 9.09 13.70
CA ILE A 100 0.09 8.20 12.66
C ILE A 100 0.29 8.97 11.36
N LYS A 101 1.46 8.81 10.71
CA LYS A 101 1.79 9.53 9.46
C LYS A 101 1.91 8.66 8.22
N ASN A 102 2.22 7.39 8.36
CA ASN A 102 2.49 6.50 7.23
C ASN A 102 1.21 5.76 6.79
N VAL A 103 0.18 6.52 6.38
CA VAL A 103 -1.13 6.00 5.96
C VAL A 103 -1.49 6.62 4.62
N GLU A 104 -2.15 5.84 3.76
CA GLU A 104 -2.65 6.32 2.48
C GLU A 104 -3.83 7.27 2.68
N GLU A 105 -3.69 8.49 2.17
CA GLU A 105 -4.72 9.54 2.22
C GLU A 105 -5.71 9.43 1.06
N GLU A 106 -5.27 8.85 -0.07
CA GLU A 106 -6.12 8.65 -1.23
C GLU A 106 -6.99 7.39 -1.10
N ARG A 107 -8.20 7.45 -1.70
CA ARG A 107 -9.07 6.27 -1.77
C ARG A 107 -8.46 5.23 -2.69
N LEU A 108 -8.29 4.02 -2.15
CA LEU A 108 -7.78 2.85 -2.85
C LEU A 108 -8.75 2.39 -3.96
N ASP A 109 -8.23 1.69 -4.97
CA ASP A 109 -9.04 1.03 -6.00
C ASP A 109 -8.99 -0.51 -5.93
N TYR A 110 -10.03 -1.14 -6.46
CA TYR A 110 -10.11 -2.58 -6.62
C TYR A 110 -10.69 -2.96 -7.97
N ARG A 111 -10.31 -4.14 -8.45
CA ARG A 111 -10.85 -4.70 -9.69
C ARG A 111 -12.06 -5.58 -9.40
N GLY A 112 -13.20 -5.25 -10.01
CA GLY A 112 -14.41 -6.09 -9.98
C GLY A 112 -14.20 -7.41 -10.72
N LYS A 113 -15.03 -8.43 -10.46
CA LYS A 113 -14.97 -9.71 -11.17
C LYS A 113 -15.97 -9.75 -12.33
N ALA A 114 -15.64 -10.54 -13.34
CA ALA A 114 -16.55 -10.79 -14.46
C ALA A 114 -17.85 -11.46 -13.96
N GLY A 115 -18.99 -10.82 -14.26
CA GLY A 115 -20.33 -11.33 -13.93
C GLY A 115 -20.77 -11.13 -12.47
N GLU A 116 -19.99 -10.43 -11.65
CA GLU A 116 -20.35 -10.10 -10.25
C GLU A 116 -21.37 -8.94 -10.18
N ARG A 117 -21.45 -8.16 -11.25
CA ARG A 117 -22.13 -6.86 -11.32
C ARG A 117 -23.03 -6.81 -12.55
N LYS A 118 -24.20 -6.18 -12.45
CA LYS A 118 -25.11 -5.98 -13.61
C LYS A 118 -24.72 -4.70 -14.34
N ASN A 119 -23.97 -4.84 -15.43
CA ASN A 119 -23.57 -3.72 -16.27
C ASN A 119 -24.78 -3.08 -16.98
N VAL A 120 -25.10 -1.84 -16.62
CA VAL A 120 -25.96 -0.94 -17.38
C VAL A 120 -25.07 -0.07 -18.27
N PHE A 121 -25.50 0.16 -19.51
CA PHE A 121 -24.78 0.97 -20.47
C PHE A 121 -25.54 2.28 -20.65
N GLY A 122 -24.82 3.39 -20.81
CA GLY A 122 -25.45 4.66 -21.07
C GLY A 122 -24.61 5.60 -21.91
N ILE A 123 -25.28 6.61 -22.42
CA ILE A 123 -24.75 7.69 -23.25
C ILE A 123 -24.87 8.98 -22.44
N ILE A 124 -23.76 9.71 -22.31
CA ILE A 124 -23.74 10.97 -21.55
C ILE A 124 -24.54 12.01 -22.32
N GLU A 125 -25.59 12.54 -21.71
CA GLU A 125 -26.40 13.62 -22.26
C GLU A 125 -25.98 14.98 -21.70
N LYS A 126 -25.64 15.03 -20.40
CA LYS A 126 -25.22 16.26 -19.71
C LYS A 126 -24.17 15.93 -18.65
N PHE A 127 -23.13 16.75 -18.52
CA PHE A 127 -22.16 16.64 -17.42
C PHE A 127 -22.64 17.36 -16.14
N PRO A 128 -22.24 16.88 -14.96
CA PRO A 128 -22.55 17.55 -13.70
C PRO A 128 -21.84 18.89 -13.59
N THR A 129 -22.50 19.86 -12.95
CA THR A 129 -21.91 21.15 -12.57
C THR A 129 -21.72 21.20 -11.05
N ALA A 130 -21.37 22.37 -10.49
CA ALA A 130 -21.31 22.53 -9.04
C ALA A 130 -22.69 22.38 -8.37
N ASN A 131 -23.77 22.69 -9.09
CA ASN A 131 -25.12 22.78 -8.53
C ASN A 131 -26.10 21.77 -9.16
N ASP A 132 -25.78 21.22 -10.32
CA ASP A 132 -26.64 20.29 -11.05
C ASP A 132 -25.96 18.94 -11.26
N ASP A 133 -26.74 17.86 -11.12
CA ASP A 133 -26.31 16.54 -11.55
C ASP A 133 -26.17 16.47 -13.08
N GLY A 134 -25.30 15.56 -13.52
CA GLY A 134 -25.22 15.12 -14.90
C GLY A 134 -26.37 14.18 -15.25
N ILE A 135 -26.61 13.98 -16.54
CA ILE A 135 -27.68 13.12 -17.05
C ILE A 135 -27.09 12.10 -18.02
N ILE A 136 -27.49 10.85 -17.86
CA ILE A 136 -27.16 9.72 -18.74
C ILE A 136 -28.45 9.12 -19.28
N ILE A 137 -28.49 8.92 -20.58
CA ILE A 137 -29.54 8.13 -21.25
C ILE A 137 -29.10 6.66 -21.22
N GLU A 138 -29.92 5.77 -20.67
CA GLU A 138 -29.63 4.34 -20.71
C GLU A 138 -29.66 3.83 -22.16
N ALA A 139 -28.83 2.85 -22.46
CA ALA A 139 -28.70 2.33 -23.81
C ALA A 139 -28.69 0.81 -23.84
N ASP A 140 -29.41 0.25 -24.81
CA ASP A 140 -29.38 -1.17 -25.12
C ASP A 140 -28.09 -1.51 -25.87
N LYS A 141 -27.35 -2.51 -25.37
CA LYS A 141 -26.11 -3.00 -25.98
C LYS A 141 -26.39 -4.06 -27.04
N VAL A 142 -26.10 -3.76 -28.30
CA VAL A 142 -26.03 -4.74 -29.40
C VAL A 142 -24.56 -5.08 -29.69
N LYS A 143 -24.23 -6.36 -29.82
CA LYS A 143 -22.86 -6.81 -30.13
C LYS A 143 -22.56 -6.66 -31.62
N VAL A 144 -21.39 -6.13 -31.95
CA VAL A 144 -20.92 -5.99 -33.34
C VAL A 144 -19.58 -6.69 -33.50
N ASN A 145 -19.44 -7.54 -34.51
CA ASN A 145 -18.23 -8.33 -34.71
C ASN A 145 -17.02 -7.45 -35.08
N ARG A 146 -16.02 -7.39 -34.21
CA ARG A 146 -14.85 -6.52 -34.37
C ARG A 146 -14.07 -6.83 -35.64
N LYS A 147 -13.80 -8.11 -35.91
CA LYS A 147 -12.96 -8.53 -37.03
C LYS A 147 -13.67 -8.48 -38.38
N LYS A 148 -14.97 -8.81 -38.40
CA LYS A 148 -15.74 -8.89 -39.65
C LYS A 148 -16.35 -7.56 -40.08
N VAL A 149 -16.73 -6.70 -39.12
CA VAL A 149 -17.48 -5.47 -39.38
C VAL A 149 -16.64 -4.23 -39.10
N LEU A 150 -15.82 -4.24 -38.05
CA LEU A 150 -15.16 -3.05 -37.51
C LEU A 150 -13.63 -3.06 -37.68
N PHE A 151 -13.11 -3.80 -38.66
CA PHE A 151 -11.67 -4.00 -38.85
C PHE A 151 -10.88 -2.70 -39.09
N ASN A 152 -11.54 -1.66 -39.64
CA ASN A 152 -10.95 -0.35 -39.89
C ASN A 152 -11.14 0.67 -38.74
N TYR A 153 -11.91 0.32 -37.71
CA TYR A 153 -12.19 1.26 -36.62
C TYR A 153 -11.07 1.20 -35.58
N LYS A 154 -10.58 2.38 -35.21
CA LYS A 154 -9.69 2.54 -34.06
C LYS A 154 -10.52 2.55 -32.76
N PRO A 155 -9.90 2.34 -31.59
CA PRO A 155 -10.59 2.55 -30.33
C PRO A 155 -11.16 3.97 -30.22
N GLY A 156 -12.42 4.11 -29.80
CA GLY A 156 -13.15 5.37 -29.82
C GLY A 156 -14.66 5.22 -29.62
N PHE A 157 -15.33 6.36 -29.49
CA PHE A 157 -16.78 6.50 -29.54
C PHE A 157 -17.16 7.14 -30.89
N TYR A 158 -18.05 6.48 -31.63
CA TYR A 158 -18.45 6.91 -32.97
C TYR A 158 -19.97 7.14 -32.99
N PRO A 159 -20.42 8.40 -33.12
CA PRO A 159 -21.84 8.69 -33.32
C PRO A 159 -22.32 8.05 -34.63
N ILE A 160 -23.39 7.28 -34.56
CA ILE A 160 -24.02 6.67 -35.74
C ILE A 160 -25.54 6.80 -35.69
N LYS A 161 -26.17 6.93 -36.86
CA LYS A 161 -27.63 6.88 -36.95
C LYS A 161 -28.11 5.46 -37.21
N VAL A 162 -29.09 5.00 -36.43
CA VAL A 162 -29.70 3.68 -36.59
C VAL A 162 -31.20 3.80 -36.84
N ALA A 163 -31.76 2.86 -37.60
CA ALA A 163 -33.17 2.86 -37.94
C ALA A 163 -34.05 2.57 -36.72
N ASN A 164 -35.18 3.26 -36.59
CA ASN A 164 -36.21 2.90 -35.60
C ASN A 164 -37.23 1.93 -36.22
N ASN A 165 -36.78 0.73 -36.60
CA ASN A 165 -37.62 -0.27 -37.26
C ASN A 165 -37.61 -1.62 -36.53
N LEU A 166 -38.41 -2.57 -37.02
CA LEU A 166 -38.52 -3.91 -36.44
C LEU A 166 -37.20 -4.68 -36.42
N LEU A 167 -36.31 -4.46 -37.41
CA LEU A 167 -35.00 -5.11 -37.48
C LEU A 167 -34.12 -4.70 -36.29
N VAL A 168 -34.02 -3.41 -36.00
CA VAL A 168 -33.21 -2.90 -34.90
C VAL A 168 -33.80 -3.31 -33.54
N LYS A 169 -35.13 -3.23 -33.40
CA LYS A 169 -35.84 -3.73 -32.20
C LYS A 169 -35.62 -5.23 -31.97
N ASP A 170 -35.54 -6.03 -33.04
CA ASP A 170 -35.22 -7.45 -32.98
C ASP A 170 -33.77 -7.69 -32.50
N TYR A 171 -32.78 -6.95 -33.01
CA TYR A 171 -31.40 -7.03 -32.51
C TYR A 171 -31.29 -6.67 -31.03
N ILE A 172 -32.00 -5.62 -30.58
CA ILE A 172 -32.06 -5.24 -29.15
C ILE A 172 -32.63 -6.39 -28.31
N LYS A 173 -33.76 -6.97 -28.76
CA LYS A 173 -34.39 -8.10 -28.07
C LYS A 173 -33.47 -9.31 -27.99
N ARG A 174 -32.83 -9.69 -29.11
CA ARG A 174 -31.90 -10.83 -29.19
C ARG A 174 -30.65 -10.61 -28.35
N ALA A 175 -30.15 -9.38 -28.25
CA ALA A 175 -28.97 -9.06 -27.46
C ALA A 175 -29.15 -9.26 -25.94
N LYS A 176 -30.40 -9.27 -25.44
CA LYS A 176 -30.75 -9.57 -24.05
C LYS A 176 -30.77 -11.08 -23.74
N LEU A 177 -30.73 -11.94 -24.76
CA LEU A 177 -30.73 -13.39 -24.59
C LEU A 177 -29.34 -13.90 -24.17
N ALA A 178 -29.34 -14.94 -23.33
CA ALA A 178 -28.10 -15.63 -22.97
C ALA A 178 -27.44 -16.21 -24.24
N PRO A 179 -26.14 -15.96 -24.47
CA PRO A 179 -25.44 -16.47 -25.64
C PRO A 179 -25.38 -18.00 -25.58
N LYS A 180 -26.00 -18.68 -26.57
CA LYS A 180 -25.94 -20.13 -26.75
C LYS A 180 -25.38 -20.44 -28.13
N TYR A 181 -24.05 -20.58 -28.21
CA TYR A 181 -23.36 -20.96 -29.44
C TYR A 181 -22.05 -21.71 -29.11
N PRO A 182 -21.57 -22.61 -29.99
CA PRO A 182 -20.34 -23.34 -29.80
C PRO A 182 -19.10 -22.44 -29.71
N LYS A 183 -18.08 -22.89 -28.97
CA LYS A 183 -16.81 -22.15 -28.84
C LYS A 183 -16.13 -22.07 -30.22
N GLY A 184 -15.87 -20.85 -30.68
CA GLY A 184 -15.26 -20.60 -32.00
C GLY A 184 -16.26 -20.03 -33.01
N GLU A 185 -17.54 -20.32 -32.85
CA GLU A 185 -18.61 -19.79 -33.70
C GLU A 185 -18.99 -18.35 -33.34
N ASP A 186 -19.59 -17.65 -34.30
CA ASP A 186 -20.11 -16.31 -34.07
C ASP A 186 -21.43 -16.37 -33.28
N ASP A 187 -21.63 -15.40 -32.39
CA ASP A 187 -22.89 -15.18 -31.69
C ASP A 187 -24.00 -14.84 -32.70
N PRO A 188 -25.05 -15.67 -32.85
CA PRO A 188 -26.13 -15.44 -33.81
C PRO A 188 -26.98 -14.21 -33.44
N ASN A 189 -26.87 -13.71 -32.21
CA ASN A 189 -27.55 -12.50 -31.75
C ASN A 189 -26.73 -11.22 -31.99
N ALA A 190 -25.52 -11.34 -32.54
CA ALA A 190 -24.66 -10.21 -32.89
C ALA A 190 -24.80 -9.82 -34.37
N ILE A 191 -24.33 -8.61 -34.69
CA ILE A 191 -24.14 -8.16 -36.08
C ILE A 191 -22.80 -8.73 -36.56
N ASN A 192 -22.84 -9.66 -37.52
CA ASN A 192 -21.66 -10.42 -37.95
C ASN A 192 -21.18 -10.11 -39.37
N SER A 193 -21.87 -9.26 -40.11
CA SER A 193 -21.50 -8.85 -41.47
C SER A 193 -21.68 -7.35 -41.70
N THR A 194 -20.87 -6.77 -42.60
CA THR A 194 -20.99 -5.35 -42.98
C THR A 194 -22.36 -5.04 -43.60
N ASN A 195 -22.96 -5.99 -44.31
CA ASN A 195 -24.29 -5.82 -44.89
C ASN A 195 -25.38 -5.67 -43.81
N GLU A 196 -25.35 -6.52 -42.76
CA GLU A 196 -26.25 -6.36 -41.61
C GLU A 196 -26.05 -5.01 -40.92
N PHE A 197 -24.80 -4.60 -40.72
CA PHE A 197 -24.49 -3.31 -40.10
C PHE A 197 -25.04 -2.13 -40.91
N ASN A 198 -24.88 -2.15 -42.24
CA ASN A 198 -25.43 -1.13 -43.12
C ASN A 198 -26.97 -1.10 -43.08
N LYS A 199 -27.64 -2.26 -43.01
CA LYS A 199 -29.11 -2.33 -42.88
C LYS A 199 -29.61 -1.74 -41.57
N VAL A 200 -28.86 -1.90 -40.48
CA VAL A 200 -29.17 -1.27 -39.19
C VAL A 200 -29.09 0.26 -39.26
N GLN A 201 -28.21 0.81 -40.11
CA GLN A 201 -28.05 2.25 -40.32
C GLN A 201 -29.00 2.84 -41.39
N GLN A 202 -29.51 2.03 -42.29
CA GLN A 202 -30.32 2.47 -43.43
C GLN A 202 -31.62 3.16 -42.98
N GLY A 203 -31.81 4.43 -43.35
CA GLY A 203 -32.97 5.23 -42.90
C GLY A 203 -32.89 5.61 -41.42
N GLY A 204 -31.68 5.70 -40.86
CA GLY A 204 -31.45 5.94 -39.44
C GLY A 204 -31.99 7.27 -38.91
N THR A 205 -32.78 7.20 -37.85
CA THR A 205 -33.37 8.37 -37.16
C THR A 205 -32.95 8.47 -35.70
N LEU A 206 -32.48 7.38 -35.09
CA LEU A 206 -32.01 7.36 -33.71
C LEU A 206 -30.51 7.61 -33.65
N ASN A 207 -30.08 8.50 -32.76
CA ASN A 207 -28.67 8.77 -32.50
C ASN A 207 -28.11 7.71 -31.54
N ALA A 208 -27.37 6.75 -32.07
CA ALA A 208 -26.70 5.70 -31.32
C ALA A 208 -25.18 5.95 -31.28
N THR A 209 -24.47 5.24 -30.40
CA THR A 209 -23.01 5.33 -30.33
C THR A 209 -22.39 3.95 -30.52
N LEU A 210 -21.53 3.82 -31.52
CA LEU A 210 -20.65 2.67 -31.68
C LEU A 210 -19.41 2.86 -30.81
N TRP A 211 -19.24 1.98 -29.83
CA TRP A 211 -18.13 2.00 -28.90
C TRP A 211 -17.14 0.88 -29.19
N VAL A 212 -15.95 1.26 -29.67
CA VAL A 212 -14.80 0.38 -29.92
C VAL A 212 -13.79 0.57 -28.79
N SER A 213 -13.56 -0.46 -27.97
CA SER A 213 -12.58 -0.34 -26.87
C SER A 213 -11.13 -0.59 -27.33
N SER A 214 -10.18 -0.25 -26.46
CA SER A 214 -8.78 -0.70 -26.57
C SER A 214 -8.66 -2.19 -26.86
N PHE A 215 -7.54 -2.60 -27.46
CA PHE A 215 -7.32 -3.99 -27.82
C PHE A 215 -7.31 -4.88 -26.58
N ILE A 216 -8.08 -5.99 -26.65
CA ILE A 216 -8.11 -7.02 -25.62
C ILE A 216 -7.96 -8.36 -26.35
N PRO A 217 -6.95 -9.17 -26.00
CA PRO A 217 -6.76 -10.49 -26.61
C PRO A 217 -8.03 -11.32 -26.53
N ASN A 218 -8.35 -12.01 -27.63
CA ASN A 218 -9.54 -12.87 -27.78
C ASN A 218 -10.90 -12.15 -27.74
N LYS A 219 -10.95 -10.81 -27.65
CA LYS A 219 -12.21 -10.07 -27.75
C LYS A 219 -12.73 -10.09 -29.19
N ARG A 220 -13.95 -10.61 -29.38
CA ARG A 220 -14.60 -10.76 -30.68
C ARG A 220 -15.60 -9.66 -31.03
N TYR A 221 -16.22 -9.05 -30.02
CA TYR A 221 -17.35 -8.13 -30.21
C TYR A 221 -17.09 -6.78 -29.56
N GLU A 222 -17.51 -5.74 -30.25
CA GLU A 222 -17.67 -4.38 -29.74
C GLU A 222 -19.14 -4.06 -29.52
N LYS A 223 -19.44 -2.83 -29.12
CA LYS A 223 -20.77 -2.46 -28.62
C LYS A 223 -21.37 -1.38 -29.51
N LEU A 224 -22.56 -1.63 -30.02
CA LEU A 224 -23.45 -0.60 -30.52
C LEU A 224 -24.46 -0.29 -29.42
N LEU A 225 -24.43 0.93 -28.90
CA LEU A 225 -25.32 1.38 -27.84
C LEU A 225 -26.44 2.22 -28.45
N ILE A 226 -27.68 1.75 -28.31
CA ILE A 226 -28.87 2.39 -28.84
C ILE A 226 -29.65 2.99 -27.66
N PRO A 227 -29.87 4.32 -27.61
CA PRO A 227 -30.52 4.95 -26.48
C PRO A 227 -31.94 4.44 -26.29
N ASN A 228 -32.36 4.35 -25.03
CA ASN A 228 -33.73 4.08 -24.63
C ASN A 228 -34.34 5.33 -23.96
N GLU A 229 -35.52 5.19 -23.36
CA GLU A 229 -36.26 6.31 -22.75
C GLU A 229 -35.90 6.56 -21.28
N LYS A 230 -35.05 5.73 -20.65
CA LYS A 230 -34.74 5.85 -19.23
C LYS A 230 -33.51 6.71 -19.03
N HIS A 231 -33.63 7.70 -18.15
CA HIS A 231 -32.54 8.60 -17.77
C HIS A 231 -32.12 8.34 -16.32
N TYR A 232 -30.85 8.59 -16.04
CA TYR A 232 -30.29 8.54 -14.70
C TYR A 232 -29.45 9.78 -14.43
N SER A 233 -29.46 10.23 -13.18
CA SER A 233 -28.60 11.34 -12.73
C SER A 233 -27.31 10.82 -12.10
N PHE A 234 -26.25 11.63 -12.17
CA PHE A 234 -24.99 11.36 -11.50
C PHE A 234 -24.32 12.62 -10.99
N THR A 235 -23.63 12.47 -9.87
CA THR A 235 -23.06 13.61 -9.15
C THR A 235 -21.71 14.00 -9.74
N LYS A 236 -21.24 15.20 -9.36
CA LYS A 236 -19.86 15.62 -9.66
C LYS A 236 -18.81 14.67 -9.05
N SER A 237 -19.05 14.14 -7.86
CA SER A 237 -18.14 13.18 -7.21
C SER A 237 -18.01 11.87 -8.02
N ASP A 238 -19.11 11.37 -8.57
CA ASP A 238 -19.10 10.17 -9.43
C ASP A 238 -18.24 10.39 -10.69
N TYR A 239 -18.36 11.60 -11.27
CA TYR A 239 -17.59 11.99 -12.45
C TYR A 239 -16.10 12.13 -12.14
N GLU A 240 -15.74 12.71 -11.00
CA GLU A 240 -14.34 12.83 -10.55
C GLU A 240 -13.69 11.45 -10.35
N ASP A 241 -14.43 10.46 -9.85
CA ASP A 241 -13.93 9.08 -9.74
C ASP A 241 -13.67 8.43 -11.09
N LEU A 242 -14.55 8.66 -12.06
CA LEU A 242 -14.35 8.18 -13.42
C LEU A 242 -13.10 8.81 -14.05
N LEU A 243 -12.92 10.12 -13.90
CA LEU A 243 -11.75 10.85 -14.41
C LEU A 243 -10.45 10.34 -13.76
N TYR A 244 -10.47 10.09 -12.45
CA TYR A 244 -9.34 9.47 -11.75
C TYR A 244 -8.97 8.11 -12.36
N LEU A 245 -9.95 7.24 -12.60
CA LEU A 245 -9.72 5.91 -13.18
C LEU A 245 -9.20 5.98 -14.63
N ILE A 246 -9.68 6.96 -15.42
CA ILE A 246 -9.18 7.23 -16.78
C ILE A 246 -7.71 7.68 -16.72
N LYS A 247 -7.37 8.59 -15.81
CA LYS A 247 -6.00 9.06 -15.61
C LYS A 247 -5.05 7.90 -15.23
N GLN A 248 -5.44 7.09 -14.24
CA GLN A 248 -4.67 5.90 -13.83
C GLN A 248 -4.45 4.94 -14.99
N ARG A 249 -5.46 4.78 -15.86
CA ARG A 249 -5.33 3.94 -17.06
C ARG A 249 -4.31 4.50 -18.05
N LYS A 250 -4.28 5.80 -18.28
CA LYS A 250 -3.29 6.46 -19.15
C LYS A 250 -1.87 6.31 -18.61
N GLU A 251 -1.65 6.66 -17.34
CA GLU A 251 -0.34 6.55 -16.68
C GLU A 251 0.20 5.10 -16.71
N ALA A 252 -0.69 4.10 -16.58
CA ALA A 252 -0.30 2.70 -16.68
C ALA A 252 0.14 2.29 -18.11
N GLU A 253 -0.42 2.90 -19.15
CA GLU A 253 0.02 2.67 -20.53
C GLU A 253 1.35 3.37 -20.83
N GLU A 254 1.57 4.58 -20.31
CA GLU A 254 2.84 5.32 -20.44
C GLU A 254 4.04 4.60 -19.80
N LYS A 255 3.80 3.88 -18.70
CA LYS A 255 4.81 3.07 -18.01
C LYS A 255 5.22 1.81 -18.79
N LYS A 256 4.51 1.43 -19.85
CA LYS A 256 4.90 0.28 -20.68
C LYS A 256 6.13 0.63 -21.54
N PRO A 257 6.92 -0.39 -21.94
CA PRO A 257 7.97 -0.20 -22.95
C PRO A 257 7.41 0.44 -24.21
N PRO A 258 8.13 1.37 -24.90
CA PRO A 258 7.61 2.09 -26.06
C PRO A 258 6.94 1.23 -27.14
N LYS A 259 7.47 0.02 -27.37
CA LYS A 259 6.93 -0.96 -28.33
C LYS A 259 5.56 -1.54 -27.97
N ASP A 260 5.18 -1.49 -26.69
CA ASP A 260 3.95 -2.05 -26.12
C ASP A 260 2.97 -0.95 -25.66
N ARG A 261 3.30 0.33 -25.90
CA ARG A 261 2.45 1.47 -25.53
C ARG A 261 1.29 1.60 -26.51
N GLU A 262 0.09 1.74 -25.98
CA GLU A 262 -1.09 2.16 -26.74
C GLU A 262 -1.62 3.48 -26.15
N ASN A 263 -1.94 4.45 -27.01
CA ASN A 263 -2.64 5.65 -26.56
C ASN A 263 -4.07 5.25 -26.13
N PHE A 264 -4.41 5.54 -24.89
CA PHE A 264 -5.76 5.33 -24.40
C PHE A 264 -6.70 6.36 -25.04
N TYR A 265 -7.76 5.89 -25.70
CA TYR A 265 -8.60 6.69 -26.61
C TYR A 265 -9.51 7.70 -25.91
N ILE A 266 -9.66 7.64 -24.59
CA ILE A 266 -10.47 8.58 -23.83
C ILE A 266 -9.54 9.68 -23.34
N ASP A 267 -9.45 10.75 -24.10
CA ASP A 267 -8.68 11.92 -23.68
C ASP A 267 -9.44 12.78 -22.70
N GLU A 268 -10.66 13.12 -23.08
CA GLU A 268 -11.68 13.85 -22.33
C GLU A 268 -13.03 13.24 -22.72
N LEU A 269 -13.98 13.17 -21.78
CA LEU A 269 -15.33 12.69 -22.05
C LEU A 269 -16.18 13.84 -22.60
N LYS A 270 -17.01 13.54 -23.61
CA LYS A 270 -17.92 14.48 -24.27
C LYS A 270 -19.37 13.99 -24.23
N GLU A 271 -20.32 14.89 -24.50
CA GLU A 271 -21.71 14.49 -24.71
C GLU A 271 -21.78 13.52 -25.90
N GLY A 272 -22.56 12.46 -25.75
CA GLY A 272 -22.62 11.34 -26.70
C GLY A 272 -21.62 10.21 -26.43
N ASP A 273 -20.61 10.42 -25.57
CA ASP A 273 -19.71 9.36 -25.14
C ASP A 273 -20.42 8.37 -24.22
N THR A 274 -19.88 7.15 -24.16
CA THR A 274 -20.57 6.03 -23.51
C THR A 274 -19.85 5.58 -22.26
N ILE A 275 -20.63 5.23 -21.23
CA ILE A 275 -20.14 4.77 -19.94
C ILE A 275 -20.90 3.52 -19.47
N ILE A 276 -20.36 2.84 -18.46
CA ILE A 276 -20.94 1.64 -17.85
C ILE A 276 -21.07 1.87 -16.35
N PHE A 277 -22.24 1.57 -15.82
CA PHE A 277 -22.57 1.77 -14.41
C PHE A 277 -23.47 0.65 -13.87
N GLU A 278 -23.75 0.72 -12.57
CA GLU A 278 -24.76 -0.08 -11.88
C GLU A 278 -25.88 0.82 -11.40
N VAL A 279 -27.05 0.23 -11.21
CA VAL A 279 -28.23 0.92 -10.69
C VAL A 279 -28.66 0.17 -9.45
N ASN A 280 -28.74 0.87 -8.32
CA ASN A 280 -29.20 0.29 -7.07
C ASN A 280 -30.74 0.21 -7.02
N GLU A 281 -31.29 -0.34 -5.94
CA GLU A 281 -32.74 -0.52 -5.76
C GLU A 281 -33.54 0.80 -5.75
N LYS A 282 -32.86 1.95 -5.60
CA LYS A 282 -33.47 3.29 -5.58
C LYS A 282 -33.29 4.04 -6.91
N ASP A 283 -32.98 3.33 -8.00
CA ASP A 283 -32.70 3.89 -9.32
C ASP A 283 -31.55 4.92 -9.35
N LYS A 284 -30.63 4.87 -8.38
CA LYS A 284 -29.42 5.70 -8.38
C LYS A 284 -28.25 4.97 -8.99
N ILE A 285 -27.41 5.73 -9.68
CA ILE A 285 -26.20 5.20 -10.27
C ILE A 285 -25.16 4.89 -9.18
N GLU A 286 -24.47 3.76 -9.34
CA GLU A 286 -23.29 3.39 -8.57
C GLU A 286 -22.18 2.87 -9.51
N ASN A 287 -20.93 2.90 -9.03
CA ASN A 287 -19.78 2.23 -9.66
C ASN A 287 -19.56 2.59 -11.14
N PHE A 288 -19.34 3.87 -11.43
CA PHE A 288 -18.99 4.38 -12.75
C PHE A 288 -17.73 3.75 -13.35
N SER A 289 -17.76 3.45 -14.64
CA SER A 289 -16.62 2.86 -15.33
C SER A 289 -16.67 2.97 -16.86
N PHE A 290 -15.52 2.76 -17.49
CA PHE A 290 -15.36 2.62 -18.95
C PHE A 290 -15.02 1.16 -19.36
N SER A 291 -15.22 0.18 -18.48
CA SER A 291 -14.89 -1.24 -18.71
C SER A 291 -15.91 -2.17 -18.07
N GLU A 292 -16.30 -3.23 -18.77
CA GLU A 292 -17.25 -4.23 -18.26
C GLU A 292 -16.70 -5.05 -17.08
N ILE A 293 -15.36 -5.10 -16.94
CA ILE A 293 -14.67 -5.59 -15.74
C ILE A 293 -13.95 -4.37 -15.17
N PRO A 294 -14.65 -3.55 -14.36
CA PRO A 294 -14.15 -2.25 -13.97
C PRO A 294 -13.06 -2.36 -12.90
N ARG A 295 -12.23 -1.33 -12.85
CA ARG A 295 -11.62 -0.91 -11.59
C ARG A 295 -12.55 0.12 -10.97
N LEU A 296 -12.76 0.05 -9.67
CA LEU A 296 -13.66 0.90 -8.90
C LEU A 296 -12.89 1.44 -7.71
N ARG A 297 -13.25 2.64 -7.25
CA ARG A 297 -12.69 3.22 -6.02
C ARG A 297 -13.52 2.76 -4.82
N TYR A 298 -12.86 2.53 -3.69
CA TYR A 298 -13.56 2.43 -2.42
C TYR A 298 -14.11 3.80 -2.01
N LYS A 299 -15.12 3.81 -1.13
CA LYS A 299 -15.69 5.07 -0.62
C LYS A 299 -14.77 5.80 0.34
N MET A 300 -13.98 5.09 1.14
CA MET A 300 -13.09 5.65 2.16
C MET A 300 -11.62 5.35 1.88
N SER A 301 -10.75 6.30 2.23
CA SER A 301 -9.30 6.08 2.28
C SER A 301 -8.93 5.35 3.58
N PRO A 302 -7.74 4.73 3.65
CA PRO A 302 -7.22 4.23 4.92
C PRO A 302 -7.13 5.31 6.02
N LEU A 303 -6.85 6.57 5.67
CA LEU A 303 -6.86 7.69 6.62
C LEU A 303 -8.26 7.99 7.17
N ASP A 304 -9.30 7.96 6.33
CA ASP A 304 -10.69 8.23 6.77
C ASP A 304 -11.18 7.22 7.83
N LEU A 305 -10.57 6.03 7.89
CA LEU A 305 -10.89 4.96 8.85
C LEU A 305 -10.10 5.06 10.16
N ILE A 306 -9.36 6.15 10.36
CA ILE A 306 -8.58 6.42 11.57
C ILE A 306 -9.34 7.45 12.41
N PRO A 307 -9.39 7.30 13.75
CA PRO A 307 -9.95 8.35 14.59
C PRO A 307 -9.20 9.67 14.39
N LYS A 308 -9.92 10.79 14.29
CA LYS A 308 -9.37 12.11 13.96
C LYS A 308 -8.22 12.52 14.88
N ASP A 309 -8.27 12.13 16.15
CA ASP A 309 -7.20 12.40 17.13
C ASP A 309 -5.87 11.75 16.76
N PHE A 310 -5.86 10.64 16.02
CA PHE A 310 -4.64 10.03 15.52
C PHE A 310 -4.15 10.61 14.18
N HIS A 311 -4.90 11.54 13.55
CA HIS A 311 -4.45 12.19 12.31
C HIS A 311 -3.20 13.05 12.55
N PRO A 312 -2.36 13.27 11.52
CA PRO A 312 -1.23 14.18 11.61
C PRO A 312 -1.63 15.54 12.21
N CYS A 313 -0.78 16.09 13.08
CA CYS A 313 -1.05 17.38 13.71
C CYS A 313 -0.99 18.52 12.69
N THR A 314 -2.03 19.36 12.62
CA THR A 314 -2.12 20.52 11.71
C THR A 314 -2.11 21.88 12.43
N SER A 315 -2.06 21.90 13.76
CA SER A 315 -2.03 23.11 14.58
C SER A 315 -0.72 23.26 15.37
N GLU A 316 -0.62 24.32 16.18
CA GLU A 316 0.48 24.51 17.16
C GLU A 316 0.46 23.47 18.30
N GLU A 317 -0.66 22.77 18.49
CA GLU A 317 -0.81 21.72 19.49
C GLU A 317 -0.41 20.38 18.88
N LEU A 318 0.78 19.93 19.24
CA LEU A 318 1.45 18.82 18.63
C LEU A 318 1.49 17.63 19.58
N CYS A 319 1.27 16.43 19.04
CA CYS A 319 1.59 15.21 19.76
C CYS A 319 3.10 15.11 20.04
N PHE A 320 3.47 14.28 21.01
CA PHE A 320 4.85 14.08 21.46
C PHE A 320 5.83 13.85 20.31
N ALA A 321 5.52 12.92 19.39
CA ALA A 321 6.39 12.64 18.25
C ALA A 321 6.54 13.85 17.31
N CYS A 322 5.48 14.61 17.06
CA CYS A 322 5.57 15.84 16.26
C CYS A 322 6.38 16.94 16.97
N ARG A 323 6.31 17.07 18.30
CA ARG A 323 7.15 18.00 19.08
C ARG A 323 8.64 17.70 18.94
N MET A 324 9.01 16.41 18.94
CA MET A 324 10.40 16.00 18.81
C MET A 324 10.93 16.05 17.38
N PHE A 325 10.20 15.50 16.42
CA PHE A 325 10.68 15.30 15.05
C PHE A 325 10.38 16.47 14.10
N GLY A 326 9.57 17.43 14.56
CA GLY A 326 9.10 18.56 13.78
C GLY A 326 7.90 18.25 12.87
N THR A 327 7.39 19.33 12.29
CA THR A 327 6.28 19.36 11.34
C THR A 327 6.72 20.16 10.12
N ILE A 328 6.37 19.66 8.94
CA ILE A 328 6.35 20.50 7.74
C ILE A 328 5.02 21.25 7.77
N GLY A 329 5.03 22.54 7.45
CA GLY A 329 3.78 23.23 7.18
C GLY A 329 3.07 22.54 6.02
N ASP A 330 1.76 22.53 6.05
CA ASP A 330 0.92 22.22 4.92
C ASP A 330 1.19 23.24 3.81
N HIS A 331 1.80 22.75 2.74
CA HIS A 331 2.03 23.48 1.49
C HIS A 331 1.15 22.92 0.38
N THR A 332 0.07 22.19 0.70
CA THR A 332 -0.83 21.66 -0.33
C THR A 332 -1.43 22.83 -1.12
N GLU A 333 -1.06 22.91 -2.40
CA GLU A 333 -1.74 23.79 -3.33
C GLU A 333 -3.19 23.34 -3.45
N ILE A 334 -4.06 24.30 -3.16
CA ILE A 334 -5.51 24.23 -3.15
C ILE A 334 -6.02 23.67 -4.48
N LYS A 335 -6.57 22.45 -4.49
CA LYS A 335 -7.54 22.05 -5.51
C LYS A 335 -8.93 22.38 -4.96
N ASN A 336 -9.57 23.41 -5.55
CA ASN A 336 -10.95 23.85 -5.31
C ASN A 336 -11.18 24.98 -4.27
N GLY A 337 -10.44 26.08 -4.37
CA GLY A 337 -10.93 27.45 -4.08
C GLY A 337 -11.37 27.83 -2.66
N GLU A 338 -11.57 26.90 -1.73
CA GLU A 338 -11.95 27.23 -0.35
C GLU A 338 -10.73 27.19 0.56
N LYS A 339 -10.39 28.36 1.12
CA LYS A 339 -9.37 28.51 2.15
C LYS A 339 -9.81 27.72 3.39
N LYS A 340 -9.27 26.52 3.60
CA LYS A 340 -9.04 26.11 4.98
C LYS A 340 -7.91 26.99 5.52
N GLU A 341 -8.24 27.95 6.37
CA GLU A 341 -7.28 28.63 7.23
C GLU A 341 -6.71 27.64 8.27
N GLU A 342 -6.11 26.52 7.85
CA GLU A 342 -5.32 25.69 8.76
C GLU A 342 -3.88 26.21 8.70
N LYS A 343 -3.56 27.09 9.66
CA LYS A 343 -2.21 27.59 9.95
C LYS A 343 -1.33 26.45 10.45
N SER A 344 -0.93 25.55 9.56
CA SER A 344 0.08 24.56 9.88
C SER A 344 1.39 25.26 10.21
N VAL A 345 1.85 25.15 11.45
CA VAL A 345 3.11 25.76 11.87
C VAL A 345 4.25 24.83 11.45
N ALA A 346 5.07 25.30 10.52
CA ALA A 346 6.33 24.64 10.19
C ALA A 346 7.26 24.73 11.39
N MET A 347 7.77 23.59 11.84
CA MET A 347 8.54 23.52 13.07
C MET A 347 9.73 22.58 12.93
N ALA A 348 10.93 23.11 13.17
CA ALA A 348 12.17 22.36 13.07
C ALA A 348 12.26 21.21 14.09
N SER A 349 12.85 20.10 13.71
CA SER A 349 13.12 18.96 14.62
C SER A 349 13.97 19.39 15.82
N LYS A 350 13.68 18.86 17.02
CA LYS A 350 14.60 18.93 18.19
C LYS A 350 15.78 17.97 18.06
N ILE A 351 15.65 16.95 17.20
CA ILE A 351 16.63 15.88 17.05
C ILE A 351 17.19 15.81 15.63
N PHE A 352 18.46 15.50 15.51
CA PHE A 352 19.18 15.29 14.26
C PHE A 352 19.98 14.00 14.38
N ILE A 353 19.82 13.10 13.41
CA ILE A 353 20.47 11.79 13.40
C ILE A 353 21.44 11.79 12.22
N THR A 354 22.68 11.38 12.43
CA THR A 354 23.64 11.20 11.33
C THR A 354 23.37 9.90 10.59
N ASP A 355 23.91 9.76 9.38
CA ASP A 355 23.99 8.45 8.75
C ASP A 355 24.79 7.49 9.65
N ALA A 356 24.39 6.21 9.72
CA ALA A 356 25.22 5.19 10.35
C ALA A 356 26.22 4.63 9.37
N LEU A 357 27.50 4.80 9.69
CA LEU A 357 28.62 4.40 8.86
C LEU A 357 29.19 3.08 9.37
N SER A 358 29.53 2.16 8.46
CA SER A 358 30.19 0.93 8.86
C SER A 358 31.57 1.23 9.47
N ILE A 359 31.93 0.50 10.53
CA ILE A 359 33.26 0.63 11.15
C ILE A 359 34.33 0.26 10.13
N ASN A 360 34.14 -0.88 9.46
CA ASN A 360 35.03 -1.37 8.42
C ASN A 360 34.77 -0.68 7.07
N GLU A 361 35.82 -0.59 6.26
CA GLU A 361 35.72 -0.19 4.86
C GLU A 361 34.91 -1.19 4.04
N LYS A 362 34.33 -0.70 2.93
CA LYS A 362 33.59 -1.51 1.99
C LYS A 362 34.48 -2.61 1.43
N ASN A 363 34.02 -3.84 1.59
CA ASN A 363 34.62 -5.01 0.98
C ASN A 363 33.55 -5.80 0.23
N GLN A 364 33.80 -6.17 -1.03
CA GLN A 364 32.85 -6.94 -1.85
C GLN A 364 32.51 -8.30 -1.23
N ASN A 365 33.41 -8.86 -0.41
CA ASN A 365 33.17 -10.10 0.33
C ASN A 365 32.17 -9.93 1.48
N MET A 366 31.68 -8.71 1.76
CA MET A 366 30.66 -8.41 2.77
C MET A 366 29.24 -8.34 2.18
N GLU A 367 29.07 -8.59 0.89
CA GLU A 367 27.75 -8.65 0.25
C GLU A 367 27.49 -10.02 -0.37
N ASP A 368 26.21 -10.40 -0.45
CA ASP A 368 25.76 -11.51 -1.31
C ASP A 368 24.74 -10.99 -2.32
N LYS A 369 24.97 -11.31 -3.60
CA LYS A 369 24.09 -10.97 -4.71
C LYS A 369 23.00 -12.03 -4.85
N ILE A 370 21.75 -11.60 -4.95
CA ILE A 370 20.60 -12.48 -5.16
C ILE A 370 19.63 -11.91 -6.18
N VAL A 371 19.14 -12.76 -7.08
CA VAL A 371 18.01 -12.45 -7.96
C VAL A 371 16.75 -12.89 -7.23
N LEU A 372 15.84 -11.96 -6.92
CA LEU A 372 14.62 -12.25 -6.17
C LEU A 372 13.53 -12.85 -7.06
N SER A 373 12.80 -13.83 -6.51
CA SER A 373 11.53 -14.26 -7.10
C SER A 373 10.51 -13.12 -7.12
N PRO A 374 9.62 -13.04 -8.12
CA PRO A 374 8.50 -12.09 -8.08
C PRO A 374 7.68 -12.30 -6.81
N LEU A 375 7.65 -11.28 -5.96
CA LEU A 375 7.01 -11.36 -4.65
C LEU A 375 5.54 -10.97 -4.77
N GLY A 376 4.66 -11.82 -4.27
CA GLY A 376 3.25 -11.48 -4.06
C GLY A 376 3.09 -10.73 -2.74
N GLU A 377 2.55 -9.51 -2.79
CA GLU A 377 2.08 -8.81 -1.60
C GLU A 377 0.56 -8.92 -1.48
N PRO A 378 0.00 -8.94 -0.26
CA PRO A 378 -1.44 -8.83 -0.08
C PRO A 378 -1.93 -7.56 -0.77
N HIS A 379 -2.87 -7.73 -1.71
CA HIS A 379 -3.51 -6.57 -2.33
C HIS A 379 -4.29 -5.80 -1.26
N PRO A 380 -4.32 -4.45 -1.30
CA PRO A 380 -5.16 -3.67 -0.39
C PRO A 380 -6.66 -4.05 -0.41
N SER A 381 -7.10 -4.85 -1.39
CA SER A 381 -8.47 -5.39 -1.44
C SER A 381 -8.71 -6.52 -0.45
N LEU A 382 -7.66 -7.03 0.21
CA LEU A 382 -7.76 -8.03 1.26
C LEU A 382 -8.02 -7.31 2.60
N ALA A 383 -9.12 -6.54 2.65
CA ALA A 383 -9.43 -5.61 3.72
C ALA A 383 -9.40 -6.26 5.12
N SER A 384 -9.74 -7.56 5.22
CA SER A 384 -9.71 -8.32 6.48
C SER A 384 -8.32 -8.48 7.13
N PHE A 385 -7.24 -8.12 6.42
CA PHE A 385 -5.89 -8.11 7.00
C PHE A 385 -5.58 -6.76 7.66
N TYR A 386 -6.17 -5.69 7.14
CA TYR A 386 -5.84 -4.31 7.49
C TYR A 386 -6.90 -3.66 8.38
N LEU A 387 -8.14 -4.17 8.34
CA LEU A 387 -9.28 -3.66 9.08
C LEU A 387 -9.70 -4.65 10.18
N GLU A 388 -10.08 -4.12 11.33
CA GLU A 388 -10.64 -4.90 12.44
C GLU A 388 -12.06 -5.38 12.12
N LYS A 389 -12.83 -4.55 11.40
CA LYS A 389 -14.21 -4.82 10.97
C LYS A 389 -14.51 -4.07 9.67
N GLY A 390 -15.43 -4.63 8.88
CA GLY A 390 -15.98 -4.00 7.68
C GLY A 390 -15.07 -4.01 6.45
N THR A 391 -15.37 -3.11 5.51
CA THR A 391 -14.63 -2.86 4.27
C THR A 391 -14.28 -1.37 4.19
N TYR A 392 -13.46 -0.98 3.21
CA TYR A 392 -13.20 0.44 2.90
C TYR A 392 -14.41 1.21 2.37
N ASP A 393 -15.58 0.57 2.25
CA ASP A 393 -16.84 1.24 1.87
C ASP A 393 -17.73 1.60 3.07
N ASN A 394 -17.34 1.19 4.28
CA ASN A 394 -18.15 1.38 5.48
C ASN A 394 -17.45 2.37 6.43
N GLU A 395 -18.12 3.47 6.76
CA GLU A 395 -17.62 4.48 7.72
C GLU A 395 -17.38 3.92 9.12
N THR A 396 -18.09 2.86 9.50
CA THR A 396 -17.93 2.19 10.80
C THR A 396 -16.73 1.25 10.86
N SER A 397 -15.98 1.10 9.76
CA SER A 397 -14.76 0.28 9.71
C SER A 397 -13.64 0.91 10.53
N GLN A 398 -12.68 0.09 10.96
CA GLN A 398 -11.57 0.55 11.80
C GLN A 398 -10.27 -0.11 11.34
N ILE A 399 -9.21 0.66 11.19
CA ILE A 399 -7.87 0.13 10.89
C ILE A 399 -7.31 -0.63 12.10
N ARG A 400 -6.48 -1.66 11.86
CA ARG A 400 -5.87 -2.45 12.94
C ARG A 400 -4.75 -1.72 13.70
N GLY A 401 -4.08 -0.76 13.07
CA GLY A 401 -3.05 0.07 13.71
C GLY A 401 -1.77 0.22 12.88
N ARG A 402 -0.62 0.34 13.55
CA ARG A 402 0.70 0.58 12.96
C ARG A 402 1.35 -0.74 12.54
N LYS A 403 1.77 -0.84 11.29
CA LYS A 403 2.40 -2.07 10.76
C LYS A 403 3.81 -2.27 11.31
N PHE A 404 4.05 -3.40 11.96
CA PHE A 404 5.38 -3.86 12.42
C PHE A 404 5.69 -5.25 11.87
N TYR A 405 6.97 -5.57 11.70
CA TYR A 405 7.42 -6.86 11.18
C TYR A 405 8.03 -7.71 12.28
N TRP A 406 7.68 -8.99 12.31
CA TRP A 406 8.27 -9.92 13.28
C TRP A 406 9.76 -10.14 13.02
N HIS A 407 10.50 -10.42 14.08
CA HIS A 407 11.85 -10.97 13.97
C HIS A 407 11.78 -12.48 13.74
N HIS A 408 12.57 -12.99 12.78
CA HIS A 408 12.56 -14.41 12.44
C HIS A 408 13.66 -15.09 13.25
N LYS A 409 13.28 -15.72 14.37
CA LYS A 409 14.22 -16.30 15.34
C LYS A 409 15.25 -17.24 14.70
N GLU A 410 14.84 -18.03 13.72
CA GLU A 410 15.74 -18.99 13.06
C GLU A 410 16.77 -18.32 12.15
N LYS A 411 16.42 -17.17 11.56
CA LYS A 411 17.35 -16.36 10.75
C LYS A 411 18.35 -15.61 11.62
N ILE A 412 17.94 -15.17 12.81
CA ILE A 412 18.83 -14.55 13.80
C ILE A 412 19.81 -15.59 14.33
N LYS A 413 19.32 -16.78 14.74
CA LYS A 413 20.16 -17.89 15.22
C LYS A 413 21.13 -18.41 14.16
N ALA A 414 20.79 -18.29 12.88
CA ALA A 414 21.65 -18.74 11.78
C ALA A 414 23.02 -18.04 11.77
N ARG A 415 23.11 -16.78 12.25
CA ARG A 415 24.33 -15.97 12.23
C ARG A 415 24.99 -16.02 10.85
N THR A 416 26.15 -16.67 10.70
CA THR A 416 26.88 -16.82 9.43
C THR A 416 26.33 -17.93 8.51
N GLY A 417 25.48 -18.83 9.03
CA GLY A 417 24.78 -19.88 8.28
C GLY A 417 23.49 -19.43 7.57
N TYR A 418 23.31 -18.14 7.33
CA TYR A 418 22.07 -17.56 6.77
C TYR A 418 21.82 -17.86 5.29
N ARG A 419 22.81 -18.39 4.55
CA ARG A 419 22.74 -18.54 3.08
C ARG A 419 21.54 -19.35 2.60
N GLY A 420 21.19 -20.44 3.30
CA GLY A 420 20.00 -21.23 2.95
C GLY A 420 18.70 -20.41 2.94
N TYR A 421 18.59 -19.41 3.82
CA TYR A 421 17.44 -18.51 3.83
C TYR A 421 17.46 -17.49 2.70
N LEU A 422 18.64 -17.03 2.27
CA LEU A 422 18.72 -16.22 1.05
C LEU A 422 18.33 -17.06 -0.17
N ASP A 423 18.84 -18.29 -0.28
CA ASP A 423 18.51 -19.16 -1.41
C ASP A 423 17.00 -19.47 -1.48
N SER A 424 16.29 -19.52 -0.34
CA SER A 424 14.83 -19.70 -0.29
C SER A 424 14.01 -18.62 -1.00
N ILE A 425 14.58 -17.41 -1.18
CA ILE A 425 13.92 -16.29 -1.86
C ILE A 425 14.51 -16.01 -3.25
N ARG A 426 15.45 -16.86 -3.70
CA ARG A 426 16.10 -16.74 -5.01
C ARG A 426 15.14 -17.19 -6.11
N ASN A 427 15.12 -16.44 -7.20
CA ASN A 427 14.43 -16.83 -8.43
C ASN A 427 15.09 -18.05 -9.06
N GLN A 428 14.28 -19.04 -9.46
CA GLN A 428 14.74 -20.30 -10.06
C GLN A 428 14.76 -20.30 -11.60
N GLY A 429 14.55 -19.15 -12.26
CA GLY A 429 14.65 -18.99 -13.72
C GLY A 429 13.39 -18.45 -14.41
N ASP A 430 12.30 -18.20 -13.69
CA ASP A 430 11.05 -17.72 -14.28
C ASP A 430 11.00 -16.20 -14.43
N ASN A 431 10.62 -15.73 -15.62
CA ASN A 431 10.23 -14.34 -15.93
C ASN A 431 11.30 -13.25 -15.68
N GLU A 432 12.42 -13.29 -16.41
CA GLU A 432 13.51 -12.27 -16.40
C GLU A 432 13.07 -10.79 -16.58
N LYS A 433 11.85 -10.56 -17.07
CA LYS A 433 11.29 -9.21 -17.26
C LYS A 433 10.82 -8.55 -15.96
N VAL A 434 10.60 -9.31 -14.88
CA VAL A 434 9.95 -8.81 -13.64
C VAL A 434 10.83 -9.04 -12.38
N VAL A 435 11.98 -9.71 -12.52
CA VAL A 435 12.87 -10.01 -11.39
C VAL A 435 13.79 -8.83 -11.09
N SER A 436 14.03 -8.59 -9.80
CA SER A 436 14.98 -7.61 -9.30
C SER A 436 16.17 -8.31 -8.67
N THR A 437 17.37 -7.79 -8.90
CA THR A 437 18.60 -8.26 -8.29
C THR A 437 18.99 -7.34 -7.14
N ILE A 438 19.34 -7.92 -6.00
CA ILE A 438 19.65 -7.18 -4.77
C ILE A 438 20.97 -7.67 -4.21
N ARG A 439 21.75 -6.76 -3.62
CA ARG A 439 22.93 -7.10 -2.81
C ARG A 439 22.63 -6.94 -1.33
N PHE A 440 22.61 -8.04 -0.58
CA PHE A 440 22.45 -8.00 0.86
C PHE A 440 23.80 -7.85 1.53
N LEU A 441 23.92 -6.90 2.46
CA LEU A 441 25.04 -6.86 3.39
C LEU A 441 24.90 -8.03 4.38
N LYS A 442 26.03 -8.74 4.59
CA LYS A 442 26.12 -9.88 5.50
C LYS A 442 25.76 -9.52 6.94
N PRO A 443 25.32 -10.47 7.78
CA PRO A 443 25.09 -10.23 9.20
C PRO A 443 26.40 -9.90 9.93
N LEU A 444 26.26 -9.41 11.16
CA LEU A 444 27.32 -9.12 12.12
C LEU A 444 28.27 -7.98 11.70
N GLN A 445 27.77 -7.02 10.92
CA GLN A 445 28.47 -5.75 10.70
C GLN A 445 28.11 -4.76 11.80
N ASN A 446 29.06 -3.91 12.14
CA ASN A 446 28.88 -2.84 13.12
C ASN A 446 28.92 -1.49 12.41
N PHE A 447 28.03 -0.60 12.85
CA PHE A 447 27.90 0.76 12.38
C PHE A 447 27.91 1.72 13.56
N GLU A 448 28.32 2.95 13.32
CA GLU A 448 28.31 4.03 14.31
C GLU A 448 27.52 5.22 13.77
N PHE A 449 26.72 5.84 14.63
CA PHE A 449 26.00 7.08 14.34
C PHE A 449 25.82 7.93 15.60
N GLU A 450 25.54 9.21 15.40
CA GLU A 450 25.26 10.15 16.48
C GLU A 450 23.84 10.72 16.35
N VAL A 451 23.21 10.95 17.50
CA VAL A 451 21.95 11.68 17.61
C VAL A 451 22.21 12.97 18.38
N ALA A 452 22.26 14.09 17.67
CA ALA A 452 22.28 15.42 18.28
C ALA A 452 20.86 15.85 18.66
N PHE A 453 20.70 16.45 19.83
CA PHE A 453 19.40 16.92 20.31
C PHE A 453 19.51 18.29 20.97
N LYS A 454 18.42 19.04 20.91
CA LYS A 454 18.33 20.41 21.43
C LYS A 454 17.01 20.66 22.15
N ASP A 455 17.12 21.30 23.31
CA ASP A 455 15.99 21.74 24.13
C ASP A 455 14.97 20.61 24.42
N LEU A 456 15.46 19.40 24.71
CA LEU A 456 14.63 18.27 25.17
C LEU A 456 14.27 18.43 26.64
N THR A 457 13.04 18.07 26.98
CA THR A 457 12.60 17.83 28.37
C THR A 457 13.11 16.48 28.88
N ASP A 458 12.98 16.24 30.19
CA ASP A 458 13.37 14.94 30.79
C ASP A 458 12.64 13.78 30.13
N GLU A 459 11.33 13.92 29.91
CA GLU A 459 10.50 12.91 29.22
C GLU A 459 10.93 12.70 27.77
N GLU A 460 11.16 13.78 27.00
CA GLU A 460 11.60 13.69 25.61
C GLU A 460 12.98 13.01 25.50
N LEU A 461 13.89 13.28 26.42
CA LEU A 461 15.20 12.63 26.47
C LEU A 461 15.08 11.16 26.87
N GLY A 462 14.27 10.83 27.88
CA GLY A 462 14.03 9.44 28.30
C GLY A 462 13.40 8.58 27.21
N ILE A 463 12.40 9.10 26.49
CA ILE A 463 11.77 8.39 25.37
C ILE A 463 12.76 8.22 24.21
N LEU A 464 13.60 9.23 23.93
CA LEU A 464 14.66 9.11 22.93
C LEU A 464 15.64 8.00 23.29
N ILE A 465 16.16 8.00 24.52
CA ILE A 465 17.11 7.00 25.04
C ILE A 465 16.48 5.59 24.92
N TYR A 466 15.26 5.40 25.42
CA TYR A 466 14.57 4.11 25.35
C TYR A 466 14.38 3.64 23.89
N SER A 467 13.99 4.54 22.99
CA SER A 467 13.77 4.19 21.58
C SER A 467 15.05 3.83 20.82
N LEU A 468 16.21 4.32 21.28
CA LEU A 468 17.53 4.01 20.75
C LEU A 468 18.04 2.69 21.31
N GLU A 469 18.05 2.50 22.63
CA GLU A 469 18.50 1.26 23.27
C GLU A 469 17.32 0.57 23.95
N LEU A 470 16.77 -0.43 23.26
CA LEU A 470 15.62 -1.20 23.73
C LEU A 470 16.02 -2.19 24.83
N GLU A 471 15.00 -2.69 25.55
CA GLU A 471 15.16 -3.74 26.56
C GLU A 471 15.81 -5.01 25.99
N GLN A 472 16.32 -5.84 26.88
CA GLN A 472 16.92 -7.12 26.53
C GLN A 472 15.99 -7.93 25.61
N ASP A 473 16.59 -8.54 24.59
CA ASP A 473 15.94 -9.35 23.55
C ASP A 473 15.02 -8.59 22.58
N LEU A 474 14.80 -7.28 22.75
CA LEU A 474 14.11 -6.45 21.77
C LEU A 474 15.07 -5.92 20.71
N LEU A 475 14.63 -5.88 19.46
CA LEU A 475 15.46 -5.47 18.31
C LEU A 475 14.73 -4.44 17.45
N HIS A 476 15.50 -3.69 16.68
CA HIS A 476 15.00 -2.79 15.64
C HIS A 476 14.96 -3.51 14.29
N LYS A 477 14.11 -3.02 13.38
CA LYS A 477 13.98 -3.58 12.02
C LYS A 477 14.31 -2.53 10.96
N PHE A 478 15.46 -2.64 10.30
CA PHE A 478 15.92 -1.68 9.28
C PHE A 478 15.93 -2.25 7.85
N GLY A 479 15.92 -1.36 6.87
CA GLY A 479 16.07 -1.72 5.45
C GLY A 479 14.83 -2.35 4.80
N LYS A 480 15.02 -2.83 3.57
CA LYS A 480 14.01 -3.52 2.76
C LYS A 480 13.94 -5.01 3.14
N ALA A 481 12.98 -5.74 2.55
CA ALA A 481 12.80 -7.19 2.76
C ALA A 481 12.52 -7.61 4.23
N LYS A 482 11.99 -6.69 5.06
CA LYS A 482 11.63 -6.94 6.47
C LYS A 482 10.71 -8.15 6.64
N ALA A 483 9.78 -8.35 5.70
CA ALA A 483 8.85 -9.47 5.68
C ALA A 483 9.54 -10.84 5.58
N PHE A 484 10.75 -10.90 5.02
CA PHE A 484 11.51 -12.16 4.93
C PHE A 484 12.36 -12.42 6.17
N GLY A 485 12.29 -11.55 7.18
CA GLY A 485 13.05 -11.66 8.42
C GLY A 485 14.39 -10.94 8.42
N PHE A 486 14.75 -10.28 7.33
CA PHE A 486 15.99 -9.50 7.20
C PHE A 486 15.90 -8.15 7.89
N GLY A 487 17.05 -7.52 8.14
CA GLY A 487 17.13 -6.20 8.77
C GLY A 487 16.97 -6.15 10.29
N SER A 488 16.99 -7.29 10.99
CA SER A 488 16.99 -7.30 12.46
C SER A 488 18.31 -6.75 13.01
N CYS A 489 18.27 -5.69 13.81
CA CYS A 489 19.45 -5.01 14.33
C CYS A 489 19.31 -4.68 15.82
N GLU A 490 20.44 -4.62 16.50
CA GLU A 490 20.55 -4.15 17.89
C GLU A 490 21.23 -2.78 17.88
N ILE A 491 20.72 -1.83 18.65
CA ILE A 491 21.37 -0.54 18.88
C ILE A 491 21.79 -0.47 20.36
N LYS A 492 23.00 0.02 20.62
CA LYS A 492 23.50 0.31 21.97
C LYS A 492 24.04 1.72 22.04
N ILE A 493 23.67 2.45 23.09
CA ILE A 493 24.22 3.74 23.42
C ILE A 493 25.59 3.53 24.05
N THR A 494 26.63 4.09 23.42
CA THR A 494 28.00 4.05 23.93
C THR A 494 28.26 5.23 24.88
N ASP A 495 27.74 6.41 24.53
CA ASP A 495 27.84 7.62 25.35
C ASP A 495 26.57 8.47 25.23
N CYS A 496 26.15 9.05 26.35
CA CYS A 496 25.10 10.07 26.41
C CYS A 496 25.70 11.34 27.02
N LEU A 497 25.68 12.43 26.27
CA LEU A 497 26.47 13.63 26.54
C LEU A 497 25.58 14.87 26.50
N LEU A 498 25.55 15.65 27.58
CA LEU A 498 24.90 16.98 27.61
C LEU A 498 25.91 18.08 27.34
N GLU A 499 25.48 19.13 26.62
CA GLU A 499 26.25 20.36 26.48
C GLU A 499 26.41 21.03 27.85
N SER A 500 27.65 21.30 28.24
CA SER A 500 27.91 22.03 29.49
C SER A 500 27.48 23.49 29.38
N SER A 501 27.18 24.09 30.53
CA SER A 501 26.85 25.52 30.64
C SER A 501 27.98 26.45 30.18
N GLU A 502 29.23 25.96 30.19
CA GLU A 502 30.43 26.68 29.75
C GLU A 502 30.56 26.84 28.21
N LYS A 503 29.58 26.39 27.42
CA LYS A 503 29.65 26.40 25.95
C LYS A 503 29.85 27.77 25.29
N TYR A 504 29.62 28.86 26.03
CA TYR A 504 29.86 30.23 25.55
C TYR A 504 31.27 30.74 25.89
N ASN A 505 32.05 29.97 26.65
CA ASN A 505 33.41 30.33 27.08
C ASN A 505 34.49 29.83 26.12
N SER A 506 34.15 28.96 25.16
CA SER A 506 35.09 28.39 24.18
C SER A 506 34.40 28.04 22.86
N PHE A 507 35.13 28.09 21.75
CA PHE A 507 34.69 27.54 20.46
C PHE A 507 34.60 26.01 20.45
N VAL A 508 35.19 25.35 21.46
CA VAL A 508 35.08 23.91 21.67
C VAL A 508 33.95 23.66 22.67
N LYS A 509 32.87 23.02 22.22
CA LYS A 509 31.76 22.62 23.10
C LYS A 509 32.26 21.60 24.12
N SER A 510 32.15 21.92 25.40
CA SER A 510 32.33 20.97 26.50
C SER A 510 31.07 20.13 26.68
N TYR A 511 31.27 18.86 27.03
CA TYR A 511 30.20 17.90 27.24
C TYR A 511 30.38 17.18 28.57
N GLU A 512 29.27 16.90 29.23
CA GLU A 512 29.22 16.12 30.46
C GLU A 512 28.48 14.80 30.19
N LYS A 513 29.05 13.69 30.64
CA LYS A 513 28.43 12.38 30.51
C LYS A 513 27.32 12.24 31.56
N ILE A 514 26.15 11.80 31.12
CA ILE A 514 25.01 11.60 32.01
C ILE A 514 24.71 10.11 32.24
N ASP A 515 24.09 9.83 33.38
CA ASP A 515 23.48 8.54 33.63
C ASP A 515 22.13 8.46 32.90
N LYS A 516 22.03 7.52 31.96
CA LYS A 516 20.81 7.32 31.18
C LYS A 516 19.68 6.71 32.00
N GLU A 517 20.00 6.03 33.10
CA GLU A 517 19.00 5.31 33.92
C GLU A 517 18.04 6.28 34.63
N GLU A 518 18.53 7.46 35.03
CA GLU A 518 17.72 8.54 35.61
C GLU A 518 16.52 8.89 34.71
N TYR A 519 16.75 9.06 33.41
CA TYR A 519 15.72 9.40 32.43
C TYR A 519 14.83 8.20 32.06
N LEU A 520 15.39 6.99 32.07
CA LEU A 520 14.65 5.76 31.80
C LEU A 520 13.61 5.49 32.89
N GLU A 521 13.94 5.73 34.17
CA GLU A 521 12.99 5.57 35.28
C GLU A 521 11.80 6.51 35.17
N ILE A 522 12.02 7.77 34.75
CA ILE A 522 10.95 8.75 34.51
C ILE A 522 9.95 8.19 33.50
N VAL A 523 10.43 7.73 32.34
CA VAL A 523 9.54 7.31 31.25
C VAL A 523 8.92 5.94 31.50
N ARG A 524 9.61 5.02 32.20
CA ARG A 524 9.02 3.74 32.63
C ARG A 524 7.79 3.96 33.50
N LYS A 525 7.84 4.95 34.40
CA LYS A 525 6.72 5.33 35.26
C LYS A 525 5.64 6.08 34.48
N GLU A 526 5.98 7.19 33.83
CA GLU A 526 5.01 8.09 33.18
C GLU A 526 4.25 7.40 32.04
N TYR A 527 4.96 6.61 31.22
CA TYR A 527 4.38 5.91 30.07
C TYR A 527 4.04 4.44 30.38
N LYS A 528 4.18 4.02 31.65
CA LYS A 528 3.82 2.70 32.16
C LYS A 528 4.46 1.55 31.37
N LEU A 529 5.70 1.74 30.93
CA LEU A 529 6.39 0.84 29.99
C LEU A 529 6.55 -0.59 30.53
N ASN A 530 6.61 -0.76 31.85
CA ASN A 530 6.80 -2.05 32.52
C ASN A 530 5.50 -2.69 33.00
N THR A 531 4.35 -2.18 32.56
CA THR A 531 3.02 -2.69 32.93
C THR A 531 2.30 -3.28 31.72
N THR A 532 1.15 -3.92 31.96
CA THR A 532 0.22 -4.37 30.92
C THR A 532 -0.98 -3.43 30.76
N GLU A 533 -0.95 -2.23 31.35
CA GLU A 533 -2.06 -1.27 31.29
C GLU A 533 -2.26 -0.70 29.87
N ARG A 534 -1.16 -0.60 29.11
CA ARG A 534 -1.15 -0.07 27.75
C ARG A 534 -0.93 -1.19 26.74
N LYS A 535 -2.03 -1.65 26.14
CA LYS A 535 -2.07 -2.77 25.20
C LYS A 535 -1.10 -2.58 24.02
N GLU A 536 -1.04 -1.38 23.45
CA GLU A 536 -0.18 -1.04 22.32
C GLU A 536 1.32 -1.17 22.65
N ILE A 537 1.72 -0.93 23.91
CA ILE A 537 3.10 -1.13 24.36
C ILE A 537 3.40 -2.62 24.53
N GLU A 538 2.47 -3.40 25.08
CA GLU A 538 2.63 -4.85 25.19
C GLU A 538 2.75 -5.51 23.81
N GLU A 539 1.93 -5.06 22.85
CA GLU A 539 1.99 -5.48 21.45
C GLU A 539 3.33 -5.10 20.81
N LEU A 540 3.79 -3.86 20.99
CA LEU A 540 5.09 -3.41 20.50
C LEU A 540 6.23 -4.27 21.04
N LYS A 541 6.31 -4.44 22.35
CA LYS A 541 7.35 -5.28 22.97
C LYS A 541 7.28 -6.70 22.45
N THR A 542 6.08 -7.26 22.29
CA THR A 542 5.90 -8.62 21.78
C THR A 542 6.43 -8.78 20.35
N ILE A 543 6.14 -7.83 19.45
CA ILE A 543 6.57 -7.93 18.04
C ILE A 543 8.06 -7.63 17.83
N LEU A 544 8.66 -6.79 18.69
CA LEU A 544 10.08 -6.46 18.66
C LEU A 544 10.99 -7.53 19.28
N LYS A 545 10.44 -8.54 19.99
CA LYS A 545 11.23 -9.64 20.53
C LYS A 545 11.96 -10.40 19.42
N SER A 546 13.24 -10.66 19.65
CA SER A 546 14.12 -11.50 18.83
C SER A 546 13.64 -12.96 18.72
N THR A 547 12.82 -13.40 19.68
CA THR A 547 12.22 -14.73 19.73
C THR A 547 10.70 -14.65 19.86
N ASN A 548 9.98 -15.57 19.22
CA ASN A 548 8.52 -15.66 19.24
C ASN A 548 8.04 -17.08 18.89
N ASN A 549 6.73 -17.31 19.01
CA ASN A 549 6.11 -18.62 18.75
C ASN A 549 5.82 -18.88 17.26
N LEU A 550 6.22 -17.98 16.36
CA LEU A 550 6.02 -18.13 14.92
C LEU A 550 7.10 -19.03 14.31
N ASP A 551 6.76 -19.63 13.18
CA ASP A 551 7.66 -20.46 12.38
C ASP A 551 7.78 -19.88 10.97
N PHE A 552 9.00 -19.51 10.61
CA PHE A 552 9.38 -18.99 9.30
C PHE A 552 10.61 -19.72 8.75
N SER A 553 10.78 -20.98 9.16
CA SER A 553 11.89 -21.84 8.75
C SER A 553 11.82 -22.17 7.26
N GLU A 554 10.64 -22.54 6.76
CA GLU A 554 10.43 -22.86 5.35
C GLU A 554 10.18 -21.61 4.50
N THR A 555 9.15 -20.83 4.83
CA THR A 555 8.74 -19.66 4.04
C THR A 555 8.33 -18.49 4.93
N ALA A 556 8.51 -17.28 4.43
CA ALA A 556 8.08 -16.07 5.15
C ALA A 556 6.58 -15.78 5.00
N PHE A 557 6.01 -16.16 3.86
CA PHE A 557 4.59 -16.02 3.56
C PHE A 557 3.98 -17.39 3.35
N PRO A 558 2.72 -17.59 3.77
CA PRO A 558 2.02 -18.83 3.49
C PRO A 558 1.89 -19.06 1.97
N ILE A 559 1.95 -20.33 1.58
CA ILE A 559 1.82 -20.80 0.20
C ILE A 559 0.61 -21.76 0.10
N ASP A 560 0.01 -21.85 -1.08
CA ASP A 560 -1.04 -22.83 -1.38
C ASP A 560 -1.03 -23.14 -2.88
N PHE A 561 -1.69 -24.23 -3.26
CA PHE A 561 -1.97 -24.53 -4.65
C PHE A 561 -3.02 -23.58 -5.21
N LYS A 562 -3.00 -23.36 -6.52
CA LYS A 562 -4.09 -22.68 -7.21
C LYS A 562 -5.38 -23.49 -7.08
N ARG A 563 -6.50 -22.85 -6.70
CA ARG A 563 -7.81 -23.51 -6.57
C ARG A 563 -8.87 -22.95 -7.51
N ASP A 564 -9.73 -23.81 -8.03
CA ASP A 564 -10.94 -23.42 -8.75
C ASP A 564 -12.03 -22.90 -7.80
N ARG A 565 -13.19 -22.47 -8.34
CA ARG A 565 -14.30 -21.91 -7.55
C ARG A 565 -14.94 -22.92 -6.59
N LEU A 566 -14.78 -24.22 -6.84
CA LEU A 566 -15.30 -25.30 -6.01
C LEU A 566 -14.28 -25.74 -4.95
N GLY A 567 -13.08 -25.13 -4.94
CA GLY A 567 -12.01 -25.44 -4.00
C GLY A 567 -11.05 -26.53 -4.47
N ASN A 568 -11.24 -27.08 -5.68
CA ASN A 568 -10.38 -28.13 -6.22
C ASN A 568 -9.03 -27.57 -6.66
N ILE A 569 -7.97 -28.32 -6.40
CA ILE A 569 -6.61 -27.96 -6.80
C ILE A 569 -6.50 -27.97 -8.33
N LYS A 570 -5.92 -26.91 -8.89
CA LYS A 570 -5.73 -26.70 -10.32
C LYS A 570 -4.31 -26.22 -10.60
N GLY A 571 -3.36 -27.14 -10.46
CA GLY A 571 -1.92 -26.91 -10.64
C GLY A 571 -1.11 -27.85 -9.77
N ASN A 572 0.19 -27.90 -10.02
CA ASN A 572 1.16 -28.74 -9.31
C ASN A 572 2.12 -27.92 -8.42
N GLU A 573 2.01 -26.60 -8.42
CA GLU A 573 2.92 -25.71 -7.69
C GLU A 573 2.19 -24.88 -6.62
N GLU A 574 2.83 -24.78 -5.47
CA GLU A 574 2.42 -23.93 -4.36
C GLU A 574 3.19 -22.61 -4.41
N ASN A 575 2.50 -21.49 -4.23
CA ASN A 575 3.14 -20.19 -4.07
C ASN A 575 2.25 -19.23 -3.29
N SER A 576 2.83 -18.10 -2.87
CA SER A 576 2.12 -17.10 -2.05
C SER A 576 1.01 -16.39 -2.81
N LEU A 577 1.18 -16.18 -4.14
CA LEU A 577 0.15 -15.57 -4.99
C LEU A 577 -1.13 -16.41 -4.99
N ASN A 578 -1.00 -17.73 -5.16
CA ASN A 578 -2.12 -18.66 -5.10
C ASN A 578 -2.82 -18.60 -3.73
N TRP A 579 -2.05 -18.57 -2.64
CA TRP A 579 -2.61 -18.42 -1.29
C TRP A 579 -3.46 -17.15 -1.16
N PHE A 580 -2.94 -15.98 -1.57
CA PHE A 580 -3.70 -14.72 -1.52
C PHE A 580 -4.96 -14.75 -2.39
N VAL A 581 -4.87 -15.32 -3.60
CA VAL A 581 -6.03 -15.46 -4.51
C VAL A 581 -7.11 -16.34 -3.90
N ASN A 582 -6.72 -17.42 -3.21
CA ASN A 582 -7.65 -18.31 -2.52
C ASN A 582 -8.26 -17.60 -1.30
N LYS A 583 -7.45 -16.92 -0.48
CA LYS A 583 -7.94 -16.17 0.70
C LYS A 583 -8.85 -15.00 0.37
N LYS A 584 -8.72 -14.39 -0.81
CA LYS A 584 -9.70 -13.39 -1.28
C LYS A 584 -11.13 -13.96 -1.43
N ARG A 585 -11.30 -15.29 -1.44
CA ARG A 585 -12.60 -15.98 -1.46
C ARG A 585 -13.11 -16.35 -0.07
N GLU A 586 -12.29 -16.15 0.97
CA GLU A 586 -12.63 -16.40 2.37
C GLU A 586 -12.81 -15.06 3.10
N PRO A 587 -13.98 -14.42 3.02
CA PRO A 587 -14.19 -13.08 3.57
C PRO A 587 -14.02 -13.01 5.10
N ASN A 588 -14.13 -14.15 5.79
CA ASN A 588 -14.05 -14.23 7.25
C ASN A 588 -12.63 -14.48 7.78
N PHE A 589 -11.62 -14.67 6.92
CA PHE A 589 -10.26 -14.87 7.40
C PHE A 589 -9.69 -13.54 7.92
N LYS A 590 -9.35 -13.50 9.21
CA LYS A 590 -8.63 -12.40 9.85
C LYS A 590 -7.27 -12.88 10.34
N LEU A 591 -6.28 -12.00 10.27
CA LEU A 591 -5.01 -12.25 10.92
C LEU A 591 -5.19 -12.25 12.45
N PRO A 592 -4.56 -13.18 13.20
CA PRO A 592 -4.52 -13.10 14.66
C PRO A 592 -3.95 -11.76 15.14
N HIS A 593 -4.30 -11.33 16.35
CA HIS A 593 -3.67 -10.17 16.98
C HIS A 593 -2.29 -10.54 17.52
N ILE A 594 -1.43 -9.54 17.75
CA ILE A 594 -0.05 -9.77 18.21
C ILE A 594 -0.02 -10.60 19.51
N LEU A 595 -0.89 -10.26 20.47
CA LEU A 595 -0.95 -10.95 21.77
C LEU A 595 -1.60 -12.34 21.71
N ASP A 596 -2.33 -12.67 20.64
CA ASP A 596 -2.88 -14.02 20.48
C ASP A 596 -1.79 -15.07 20.29
N TYR A 597 -0.61 -14.66 19.79
CA TYR A 597 0.56 -15.52 19.64
C TYR A 597 1.26 -15.87 20.97
N ASN A 598 0.90 -15.19 22.07
CA ASN A 598 1.42 -15.49 23.40
C ASN A 598 0.65 -16.64 24.09
N LYS A 599 -0.56 -16.98 23.60
CA LYS A 599 -1.39 -18.07 24.14
C LYS A 599 -0.83 -19.41 23.63
N LYS A 600 -0.41 -20.28 24.54
CA LYS A 600 0.11 -21.62 24.24
C LYS A 600 -1.00 -22.61 23.93
#